data_AF-A0A8J3EFB6-F1
#
_entry.id   AF-A0A8J3EFB6-F1
#
_cell.length_a   1.000
_cell.length_b   1.000
_cell.length_c   1.000
_cell.angle_alpha   90.00
_cell.angle_beta   90.00
_cell.angle_gamma   90.00
#
_symmetry.space_group_name_H-M   'P 1'
#
loop_
_entity.id
_entity.type
_entity.pdbx_description
1 polymer ?
#
loop_
_entity_poly.entity_id
_entity_poly.type
_entity_poly.pdbx_seq_one_letter_code
_entity_poly.pdbx_strand_id
1 'polypeptide(L)'
;MRGTKPQMQADPDALSDLAAPVWLSGHARAEWERVMPILTERRILTDADLGQLENYCIAIGTVRDMEAHLQEHGHILTDLEGGMKRNPAVGIQSDAMTRARLLAAELGLTPVSRSRPAIRNDDPEDGDDPLNLS
;
A
#
# COMPACT_ATOMS: atom_id res chain seq x y z
N MET A 1 -6.51 33.47 -4.43
CA MET A 1 -6.67 32.59 -5.61
C MET A 1 -7.08 31.21 -5.11
N ARG A 2 -8.28 30.74 -5.47
CA ARG A 2 -8.73 29.38 -5.12
C ARG A 2 -8.14 28.44 -6.17
N GLY A 3 -7.15 27.63 -5.79
CA GLY A 3 -6.58 26.62 -6.69
C GLY A 3 -7.65 25.65 -7.15
N THR A 4 -7.71 25.42 -8.47
CA THR A 4 -8.58 24.43 -9.09
C THR A 4 -8.29 23.07 -8.47
N LYS A 5 -9.31 22.40 -7.94
CA LYS A 5 -9.16 21.07 -7.34
C LYS A 5 -8.74 20.09 -8.44
N PRO A 6 -7.61 19.38 -8.29
CA PRO A 6 -7.23 18.32 -9.21
C PRO A 6 -8.35 17.27 -9.27
N GLN A 7 -8.84 17.00 -10.48
CA GLN A 7 -9.79 15.92 -10.72
C GLN A 7 -9.00 14.63 -10.90
N MET A 8 -9.28 13.61 -10.08
CA MET A 8 -8.77 12.26 -10.31
C MET A 8 -9.34 11.76 -11.65
N GLN A 9 -8.49 11.70 -12.68
CA GLN A 9 -8.84 11.14 -13.98
C GLN A 9 -8.48 9.66 -13.97
N ALA A 10 -9.47 8.80 -14.19
CA ALA A 10 -9.31 7.36 -14.26
C ALA A 10 -8.35 6.98 -15.40
N ASP A 11 -7.45 6.02 -15.15
CA ASP A 11 -6.52 5.56 -16.17
C ASP A 11 -7.24 4.64 -17.19
N PRO A 12 -7.11 4.86 -18.51
CA PRO A 12 -7.68 3.98 -19.52
C PRO A 12 -7.15 2.53 -19.40
N ASP A 13 -5.92 2.35 -18.93
CA ASP A 13 -5.27 1.04 -18.73
C ASP A 13 -5.46 0.49 -17.30
N ALA A 14 -6.41 1.06 -16.55
CA ALA A 14 -6.72 0.59 -15.21
C ALA A 14 -7.16 -0.88 -15.21
N LEU A 15 -6.54 -1.65 -14.32
CA LEU A 15 -6.80 -3.07 -14.16
C LEU A 15 -8.22 -3.36 -13.67
N SER A 16 -8.75 -4.47 -14.15
CA SER A 16 -9.94 -5.13 -13.58
C SER A 16 -9.55 -5.99 -12.39
N ASP A 17 -10.55 -6.57 -11.73
CA ASP A 17 -10.34 -7.50 -10.61
C ASP A 17 -9.46 -8.69 -11.03
N LEU A 18 -8.39 -8.95 -10.27
CA LEU A 18 -7.41 -10.01 -10.52
C LEU A 18 -7.37 -10.94 -9.31
N ALA A 19 -7.25 -12.23 -9.59
CA ALA A 19 -7.06 -13.22 -8.55
C ALA A 19 -5.69 -13.05 -7.87
N ALA A 20 -5.66 -13.30 -6.56
CA ALA A 20 -4.44 -13.26 -5.78
C ALA A 20 -3.42 -14.31 -6.27
N PRO A 21 -2.13 -13.96 -6.41
CA PRO A 21 -1.09 -14.90 -6.82
C PRO A 21 -1.08 -16.18 -5.97
N VAL A 22 -0.91 -17.35 -6.61
CA VAL A 22 -1.03 -18.67 -5.95
C VAL A 22 -0.01 -18.89 -4.83
N TRP A 23 1.13 -18.19 -4.87
CA TRP A 23 2.22 -18.33 -3.92
C TRP A 23 2.06 -17.47 -2.66
N LEU A 24 1.08 -16.57 -2.61
CA LEU A 24 0.80 -15.79 -1.40
C LEU A 24 0.32 -16.69 -0.26
N SER A 25 0.76 -16.39 0.97
CA SER A 25 0.26 -17.04 2.19
C SER A 25 -1.24 -16.81 2.37
N GLY A 26 -1.89 -17.61 3.21
CA GLY A 26 -3.34 -17.50 3.45
C GLY A 26 -3.77 -16.10 3.90
N HIS A 27 -3.05 -15.49 4.85
CA HIS A 27 -3.36 -14.13 5.30
C HIS A 27 -3.06 -13.06 4.25
N ALA A 28 -2.00 -13.21 3.45
CA ALA A 28 -1.71 -12.27 2.37
C ALA A 28 -2.75 -12.35 1.25
N ARG A 29 -3.18 -13.57 0.88
CA ARG A 29 -4.28 -13.79 -0.07
C ARG A 29 -5.58 -13.15 0.38
N ALA A 30 -5.95 -13.36 1.66
CA ALA A 30 -7.16 -12.77 2.22
C ALA A 30 -7.12 -11.23 2.16
N GLU A 31 -5.96 -10.62 2.36
CA GLU A 31 -5.81 -9.17 2.21
C GLU A 31 -5.94 -8.73 0.76
N TRP A 32 -5.33 -9.44 -0.20
CA TRP A 32 -5.48 -9.17 -1.63
C TRP A 32 -6.96 -9.15 -2.04
N GLU A 33 -7.69 -10.20 -1.69
CA GLU A 33 -9.13 -10.33 -1.98
C GLU A 33 -9.96 -9.19 -1.36
N ARG A 34 -9.49 -8.62 -0.23
CA ARG A 34 -10.13 -7.49 0.42
C ARG A 34 -9.85 -6.16 -0.29
N VAL A 35 -8.63 -5.94 -0.77
CA VAL A 35 -8.22 -4.62 -1.30
C VAL A 35 -8.29 -4.49 -2.82
N MET A 36 -8.13 -5.58 -3.58
CA MET A 36 -8.21 -5.56 -5.04
C MET A 36 -9.51 -4.92 -5.55
N PRO A 37 -10.72 -5.34 -5.13
CA PRO A 37 -11.97 -4.75 -5.63
C PRO A 37 -12.07 -3.25 -5.32
N ILE A 38 -11.54 -2.82 -4.17
CA ILE A 38 -11.54 -1.41 -3.75
C ILE A 38 -10.64 -0.57 -4.66
N LEU A 39 -9.51 -1.12 -5.08
CA LEU A 39 -8.52 -0.43 -5.91
C LEU A 39 -8.95 -0.39 -7.38
N THR A 40 -9.57 -1.46 -7.88
CA THR A 40 -10.10 -1.53 -9.25
C THR A 40 -11.34 -0.66 -9.45
N GLU A 41 -12.22 -0.56 -8.45
CA GLU A 41 -13.38 0.36 -8.50
C GLU A 41 -12.94 1.82 -8.71
N ARG A 42 -11.77 2.18 -8.17
CA ARG A 42 -11.21 3.53 -8.29
C ARG A 42 -10.47 3.78 -9.61
N ARG A 43 -10.23 2.73 -10.41
CA ARG A 43 -9.50 2.79 -11.69
C ARG A 43 -8.15 3.51 -11.61
N ILE A 44 -7.41 3.25 -10.54
CA ILE A 44 -6.10 3.87 -10.26
C ILE A 44 -4.92 2.90 -10.36
N LEU A 45 -5.20 1.60 -10.50
CA LEU A 45 -4.18 0.57 -10.41
C LEU A 45 -3.82 0.09 -11.82
N THR A 46 -2.54 0.13 -12.15
CA THR A 46 -1.97 -0.35 -13.41
C THR A 46 -1.12 -1.59 -13.16
N ASP A 47 -0.66 -2.27 -14.22
CA ASP A 47 0.27 -3.40 -14.08
C ASP A 47 1.54 -3.04 -13.31
N ALA A 48 2.00 -1.79 -13.38
CA ALA A 48 3.19 -1.32 -12.68
C ALA A 48 3.01 -1.32 -11.14
N ASP A 49 1.77 -1.24 -10.66
CA ASP A 49 1.44 -1.15 -9.23
C ASP A 49 1.25 -2.52 -8.57
N LEU A 50 1.14 -3.59 -9.36
CA LEU A 50 0.89 -4.95 -8.84
C LEU A 50 1.98 -5.40 -7.86
N GLY A 51 3.25 -5.09 -8.15
CA GLY A 51 4.35 -5.39 -7.23
C GLY A 51 4.20 -4.69 -5.88
N GLN A 52 3.67 -3.46 -5.84
CA GLN A 52 3.39 -2.78 -4.56
C GLN A 52 2.21 -3.41 -3.84
N LEU A 53 1.15 -3.78 -4.56
CA LEU A 53 -0.01 -4.46 -4.00
C LEU A 53 0.37 -5.81 -3.38
N GLU A 54 1.18 -6.62 -4.07
CA GLU A 54 1.69 -7.89 -3.57
C GLU A 54 2.47 -7.68 -2.26
N ASN A 55 3.43 -6.73 -2.26
CA ASN A 55 4.23 -6.42 -1.08
C ASN A 55 3.38 -5.93 0.10
N TYR A 56 2.33 -5.15 -0.17
CA TYR A 56 1.40 -4.71 0.87
C TYR A 56 0.68 -5.90 1.50
N CYS A 57 0.16 -6.81 0.66
CA CYS A 57 -0.53 -8.01 1.12
C CYS A 57 0.40 -8.91 1.93
N ILE A 58 1.65 -9.09 1.51
CA ILE A 58 2.67 -9.85 2.26
C ILE A 58 2.97 -9.22 3.62
N ALA A 59 3.07 -7.89 3.67
CA ALA A 59 3.31 -7.17 4.92
C ALA A 59 2.15 -7.37 5.90
N ILE A 60 0.90 -7.24 5.44
CA ILE A 60 -0.29 -7.50 6.25
C ILE A 60 -0.35 -8.97 6.70
N GLY A 61 -0.04 -9.92 5.79
CA GLY A 61 0.04 -11.34 6.11
C GLY A 61 1.02 -11.62 7.24
N THR A 62 2.24 -11.10 7.12
CA THR A 62 3.28 -11.19 8.15
C THR A 62 2.82 -10.61 9.49
N VAL A 63 2.11 -9.48 9.50
CA VAL A 63 1.57 -8.91 10.76
C VAL A 63 0.60 -9.88 11.44
N ARG A 64 -0.27 -10.55 10.67
CA ARG A 64 -1.23 -11.53 11.21
C ARG A 64 -0.55 -12.78 11.74
N ASP A 65 0.43 -13.30 10.99
CA ASP A 65 1.22 -14.46 11.39
C ASP A 65 2.00 -14.17 12.69
N MET A 66 2.68 -13.02 12.77
CA MET A 66 3.44 -12.64 13.96
C MET A 66 2.53 -12.32 15.15
N GLU A 67 1.35 -11.74 14.92
CA GLU A 67 0.36 -11.52 15.97
C GLU A 67 -0.11 -12.85 16.57
N ALA A 68 -0.43 -13.85 15.73
CA ALA A 68 -0.83 -15.17 16.20
C ALA A 68 0.29 -15.83 17.04
N HIS A 69 1.53 -15.75 16.55
CA HIS A 69 2.70 -16.24 17.30
C HIS A 69 2.89 -15.52 18.65
N LEU A 70 2.67 -14.21 18.70
CA LEU A 70 2.77 -13.44 19.95
C LEU A 70 1.63 -13.73 20.93
N GLN A 71 0.44 -14.05 20.45
CA GLN A 71 -0.69 -14.50 21.28
C GLN A 71 -0.40 -15.87 21.89
N GLU A 72 0.24 -16.76 21.14
CA GLU A 72 0.59 -18.10 21.61
C GLU A 72 1.77 -18.10 22.58
N HIS A 73 2.85 -17.38 22.26
CA HIS A 73 4.13 -17.48 22.98
C HIS A 73 4.45 -16.26 23.86
N GLY A 74 3.64 -15.20 23.79
CA GLY A 74 3.88 -13.96 24.52
C GLY A 74 4.96 -13.07 23.92
N HIS A 75 5.06 -11.85 24.44
CA HIS A 75 5.98 -10.82 23.95
C HIS A 75 7.40 -10.94 24.51
N ILE A 76 7.54 -11.65 25.63
CA ILE A 76 8.80 -11.89 26.34
C ILE A 76 8.94 -13.40 26.50
N LEU A 77 10.08 -13.93 26.06
CA LEU A 77 10.47 -15.33 26.20
C LEU A 77 11.44 -15.44 27.37
N THR A 78 11.39 -16.59 28.06
CA THR A 78 12.35 -16.93 29.11
C THR A 78 13.30 -17.98 28.57
N ASP A 79 14.61 -17.73 28.65
CA ASP A 79 15.62 -18.73 28.26
C ASP A 79 15.83 -19.79 29.36
N LEU A 80 16.67 -20.78 29.07
CA LEU A 80 16.94 -21.91 29.97
C LEU A 80 17.59 -21.48 31.30
N GLU A 81 18.21 -20.30 31.34
CA GLU A 81 18.86 -19.73 32.53
C GLU A 81 17.92 -18.79 33.30
N GLY A 82 16.67 -18.62 32.86
CA GLY A 82 15.70 -17.71 33.45
C GLY A 82 15.82 -16.26 32.97
N GLY A 83 16.67 -16.00 31.97
CA GLY A 83 16.83 -14.70 31.34
C GLY A 83 15.62 -14.32 30.49
N MET A 84 15.09 -13.13 30.71
CA MET A 84 13.99 -12.58 29.89
C MET A 84 14.53 -11.92 28.63
N LYS A 85 14.04 -12.35 27.47
CA LYS A 85 14.40 -11.80 26.15
C LYS A 85 13.14 -11.44 25.36
N ARG A 86 13.21 -10.38 24.56
CA ARG A 86 12.10 -9.99 23.68
C ARG A 86 11.86 -11.09 22.65
N ASN A 87 10.59 -11.44 22.43
CA ASN A 87 10.22 -12.36 21.36
C ASN A 87 10.61 -11.75 19.99
N PRO A 88 11.39 -12.44 19.15
CA PRO A 88 11.78 -11.93 17.82
C PRO A 88 10.58 -11.55 16.94
N ALA A 89 9.44 -12.21 17.11
CA ALA A 89 8.21 -11.91 16.39
C ALA A 89 7.76 -10.44 16.57
N VAL A 90 8.06 -9.80 17.70
CA VAL A 90 7.73 -8.39 17.91
C VAL A 90 8.51 -7.48 16.94
N GLY A 91 9.77 -7.81 16.65
CA GLY A 91 10.58 -7.04 15.70
C GLY A 91 10.05 -7.20 14.27
N ILE A 92 9.81 -8.44 13.86
CA ILE A 92 9.29 -8.78 12.54
C ILE A 92 7.91 -8.12 12.32
N GLN A 93 7.02 -8.19 13.32
CA GLN A 93 5.70 -7.55 13.26
C GLN A 93 5.83 -6.03 13.11
N SER A 94 6.69 -5.39 13.89
CA SER A 94 6.91 -3.94 13.83
C SER A 94 7.39 -3.47 12.45
N ASP A 95 8.34 -4.20 11.86
CA ASP A 95 8.85 -3.89 10.52
C ASP A 95 7.78 -4.09 9.45
N ALA A 96 6.99 -5.15 9.56
CA ALA A 96 5.88 -5.43 8.66
C ALA A 96 4.77 -4.37 8.77
N MET A 97 4.40 -3.94 9.98
CA MET A 97 3.43 -2.86 10.19
C MET A 97 3.91 -1.53 9.58
N THR A 98 5.21 -1.25 9.67
CA THR A 98 5.81 -0.05 9.07
C THR A 98 5.72 -0.09 7.55
N ARG A 99 6.12 -1.20 6.92
CA ARG A 99 6.02 -1.42 5.47
C ARG A 99 4.57 -1.33 4.99
N ALA A 100 3.66 -1.99 5.70
CA ALA A 100 2.23 -1.97 5.38
C ALA A 100 1.67 -0.55 5.41
N ARG A 101 2.04 0.27 6.41
CA ARG A 101 1.62 1.67 6.50
C ARG A 101 2.11 2.51 5.30
N LEU A 102 3.37 2.34 4.90
CA LEU A 102 3.96 3.07 3.77
C LEU A 102 3.26 2.69 2.46
N LEU A 103 3.16 1.39 2.17
CA LEU A 103 2.51 0.90 0.95
C LEU A 103 1.02 1.24 0.92
N ALA A 104 0.32 1.21 2.05
CA ALA A 104 -1.07 1.66 2.13
C ALA A 104 -1.24 3.15 1.82
N ALA A 105 -0.23 3.98 2.12
CA ALA A 105 -0.27 5.39 1.78
C ALA A 105 -0.16 5.57 0.26
N GLU A 106 0.81 4.91 -0.37
CA GLU A 106 1.03 4.94 -1.83
C GLU A 106 -0.18 4.42 -2.60
N LEU A 107 -0.75 3.28 -2.18
CA LEU A 107 -1.93 2.67 -2.81
C LEU A 107 -3.26 3.39 -2.51
N GLY A 108 -3.27 4.50 -1.77
CA GLY A 108 -4.52 5.20 -1.45
C GLY A 108 -5.44 4.42 -0.48
N LEU A 109 -4.90 3.50 0.31
CA LEU A 109 -5.68 2.66 1.23
C LEU A 109 -5.91 3.29 2.61
N THR A 110 -5.28 4.44 2.91
CA THR A 110 -5.50 5.19 4.16
C THR A 110 -6.54 6.32 3.96
N PRO A 111 -7.29 6.72 5.01
CA PRO A 111 -8.21 7.86 4.92
C PRO A 111 -7.53 9.15 4.42
N VAL A 112 -6.30 9.39 4.87
CA VAL A 112 -5.52 10.57 4.50
C VAL A 112 -5.10 10.51 3.03
N SER A 113 -4.54 9.39 2.57
CA SER A 113 -4.12 9.26 1.16
C SER A 113 -5.31 9.36 0.20
N ARG A 114 -6.51 8.90 0.59
CA ARG A 114 -7.74 9.10 -0.20
C ARG A 114 -8.20 10.54 -0.34
N SER A 115 -7.89 11.39 0.65
CA SER A 115 -8.29 12.80 0.62
C SER A 115 -7.34 13.69 -0.19
N ARG A 116 -6.19 13.15 -0.61
CA ARG A 116 -5.17 13.92 -1.32
C ARG A 116 -5.58 14.04 -2.80
N PRO A 117 -5.70 15.26 -3.34
CA PRO A 117 -5.99 15.43 -4.76
C PRO A 117 -4.86 14.83 -5.61
N ALA A 118 -5.20 14.03 -6.61
CA ALA A 118 -4.23 13.54 -7.59
C ALA A 118 -3.74 14.72 -8.44
N ILE A 119 -2.56 15.26 -8.14
CA ILE A 119 -1.93 16.30 -8.97
C ILE A 119 -1.27 15.57 -10.15
N ARG A 120 -1.96 15.51 -11.29
CA ARG A 120 -1.29 15.32 -12.59
C ARG A 120 -1.02 16.71 -13.14
N ASN A 121 0.25 17.05 -13.32
CA ASN A 121 0.66 18.25 -14.05
C ASN A 121 0.50 17.96 -15.53
N ASP A 122 -0.72 18.07 -16.05
CA ASP A 122 -0.96 18.25 -17.47
C ASP A 122 -1.26 19.73 -17.70
N ASP A 123 -0.25 20.59 -17.48
CA ASP A 123 -0.26 21.89 -18.15
C ASP A 123 0.29 21.63 -19.56
N PRO A 124 -0.47 21.93 -20.63
CA PRO A 124 0.15 22.16 -21.91
C PRO A 124 1.17 23.29 -21.71
N GLU A 125 2.38 23.13 -22.24
CA GLU A 125 3.24 24.28 -22.53
C GLU A 125 2.45 25.21 -23.47
N ASP A 126 1.69 26.15 -22.90
CA ASP A 126 1.17 27.28 -23.65
C ASP A 126 2.39 28.11 -24.05
N GLY A 127 2.77 27.93 -25.31
CA GLY A 127 3.87 28.64 -25.94
C GLY A 127 3.60 30.13 -25.97
N ASP A 128 4.26 30.86 -25.08
CA ASP A 128 4.67 32.23 -25.33
C ASP A 128 6.12 32.18 -25.84
N ASP A 129 6.29 32.09 -27.16
CA ASP A 129 7.55 32.45 -27.82
C ASP A 129 7.61 33.98 -27.93
N PRO A 130 8.46 34.69 -27.15
CA PRO A 130 8.47 36.14 -27.11
C PRO A 130 9.18 36.78 -28.31
N LEU A 131 9.50 36.04 -29.38
CA LEU A 131 10.30 36.53 -30.51
C LEU A 131 9.55 36.64 -31.85
N ASN A 132 8.25 36.94 -31.84
CA ASN A 132 7.55 37.35 -33.06
C ASN A 132 6.99 38.78 -32.94
N LEU A 133 7.83 39.76 -33.27
CA LEU A 133 7.39 41.11 -33.65
C LEU A 133 7.71 41.31 -35.13
N SER A 134 6.63 41.45 -35.91
CA SER A 134 6.64 41.97 -37.29
C SER A 134 6.99 43.46 -37.31
#